data_AF-A0A7C9DVT9-F1
#
_entry.id   AF-A0A7C9DVT9-F1
#
_cell.length_a   1.000
_cell.length_b   1.000
_cell.length_c   1.000
_cell.angle_alpha   90.00
_cell.angle_beta   90.00
_cell.angle_gamma   90.00
#
_symmetry.space_group_name_H-M   'P 1'
#
loop_
_entity.id
_entity.type
_entity.pdbx_description
1 polymer ?
#
loop_
_entity_poly.entity_id
_entity_poly.type
_entity_poly.pdbx_seq_one_letter_code
_entity_poly.pdbx_strand_id
1 'polypeptide(L)'
;SSAINNYISKVKKLGEQVLEMMAEGLGIDNTRVFSRLIKDERSDSYFRVNHYPPCPELELEISGRNLVGFGEHTDPQIISVLRSNNTSGLQISLSDGTWVSVPPDHNSFFINVGDSLQRQLKWEIVSLGLR
;
A
#
# COMPACT_ATOMS: atom_id res chain seq x y z
N SER A 1 -20.83 4.16 -7.76
CA SER A 1 -21.10 5.48 -7.15
C SER A 1 -20.13 6.50 -7.73
N SER A 2 -20.57 7.73 -8.01
CA SER A 2 -19.73 8.80 -8.57
C SER A 2 -18.55 9.17 -7.67
N ALA A 3 -18.73 9.13 -6.35
CA ALA A 3 -17.67 9.43 -5.38
C ALA A 3 -16.49 8.44 -5.47
N ILE A 4 -16.78 7.13 -5.54
CA ILE A 4 -15.76 6.08 -5.65
C ILE A 4 -15.00 6.22 -6.96
N ASN A 5 -15.70 6.41 -8.09
CA ASN A 5 -15.04 6.56 -9.39
C ASN A 5 -14.14 7.80 -9.45
N ASN A 6 -14.59 8.92 -8.87
CA ASN A 6 -13.76 10.12 -8.76
C ASN A 6 -12.52 9.86 -7.90
N TYR A 7 -12.68 9.21 -6.75
CA TYR A 7 -11.56 8.84 -5.88
C TYR A 7 -10.55 7.94 -6.59
N ILE A 8 -11.01 6.86 -7.23
CA ILE A 8 -10.16 5.94 -8.01
C ILE A 8 -9.41 6.71 -9.10
N SER A 9 -10.09 7.58 -9.84
CA SER A 9 -9.44 8.38 -10.89
C SER A 9 -8.33 9.28 -10.34
N LYS A 10 -8.56 9.93 -9.19
CA LYS A 10 -7.57 10.80 -8.55
C LYS A 10 -6.38 10.01 -7.97
N VAL A 11 -6.65 8.88 -7.31
CA VAL A 11 -5.61 8.01 -6.75
C VAL A 11 -4.77 7.36 -7.87
N LYS A 12 -5.39 6.98 -8.99
CA LYS A 12 -4.66 6.48 -10.17
C LYS A 12 -3.67 7.53 -10.69
N LYS A 13 -4.11 8.79 -10.83
CA LYS A 13 -3.23 9.91 -11.22
C LYS A 13 -2.10 10.14 -10.23
N LEU A 14 -2.37 10.03 -8.93
CA LEU A 14 -1.33 10.11 -7.89
C LEU A 14 -0.31 8.98 -8.06
N GLY A 15 -0.76 7.73 -8.27
CA GLY A 15 0.12 6.60 -8.54
C GLY A 15 1.00 6.81 -9.78
N GLU A 16 0.45 7.39 -10.84
CA GLU A 16 1.22 7.75 -12.05
C GLU A 16 2.34 8.75 -11.74
N GLN A 17 2.03 9.80 -10.97
CA GLN A 17 3.01 10.81 -10.56
C GLN A 17 4.10 10.23 -9.67
N VAL A 18 3.74 9.38 -8.71
CA VAL A 18 4.70 8.70 -7.83
C VAL A 18 5.66 7.85 -8.66
N LEU A 19 5.16 7.06 -9.60
CA LEU A 19 5.99 6.23 -10.47
C LEU A 19 6.92 7.05 -11.38
N GLU A 20 6.47 8.21 -11.87
CA GLU A 20 7.30 9.14 -12.64
C GLU A 20 8.41 9.76 -11.79
N MET A 21 8.09 10.19 -10.56
CA MET A 21 9.09 10.69 -9.60
C MET A 21 10.09 9.61 -9.18
N MET A 22 9.65 8.35 -9.03
CA MET A 22 10.56 7.23 -8.77
C MET A 22 11.54 7.03 -9.93
N ALA A 23 11.06 7.04 -11.18
CA ALA A 23 11.95 6.90 -12.34
C ALA A 23 12.95 8.06 -12.44
N GLU A 24 12.52 9.29 -12.18
CA GLU A 24 13.39 10.46 -12.11
C GLU A 24 14.45 10.33 -11.00
N GLY A 25 14.04 9.95 -9.78
CA GLY A 25 14.95 9.74 -8.65
C GLY A 25 15.99 8.64 -8.88
N LEU A 26 15.74 7.75 -9.83
CA LEU A 26 16.67 6.70 -10.27
C LEU A 26 17.54 7.10 -11.48
N GLY A 27 17.40 8.33 -11.97
CA GLY A 27 18.14 8.80 -13.14
C GLY A 27 17.74 8.10 -14.43
N ILE A 28 16.51 7.59 -14.54
CA ILE A 28 16.01 6.98 -15.77
C ILE A 28 15.50 8.07 -16.71
N ASP A 29 16.12 8.20 -17.89
CA ASP A 29 15.80 9.24 -18.88
C ASP A 29 14.32 9.28 -19.26
N ASN A 30 13.69 8.11 -19.43
CA ASN A 30 12.26 8.00 -19.68
C ASN A 30 11.48 7.85 -18.37
N THR A 31 11.13 8.98 -17.75
CA THR A 31 10.38 9.02 -16.48
C THR A 31 9.03 8.28 -16.54
N ARG A 32 8.45 8.10 -17.73
CA ARG A 32 7.19 7.39 -17.92
C ARG A 32 7.34 5.87 -17.98
N VAL A 33 8.53 5.31 -17.77
CA VAL A 33 8.80 3.87 -17.91
C VAL A 33 7.86 3.03 -17.02
N PHE A 34 7.59 3.47 -15.79
CA PHE A 34 6.71 2.75 -14.87
C PHE A 34 5.25 3.21 -14.97
N SER A 35 4.98 4.51 -15.10
CA SER A 35 3.60 5.01 -15.13
C SER A 35 2.80 4.51 -16.34
N ARG A 36 3.47 4.18 -17.46
CA ARG A 36 2.84 3.52 -18.61
C ARG A 36 2.19 2.18 -18.25
N LEU A 37 2.75 1.44 -17.29
CA LEU A 37 2.23 0.12 -16.88
C LEU A 37 0.83 0.20 -16.27
N ILE A 38 0.48 1.32 -15.63
CA ILE A 38 -0.84 1.55 -15.03
C ILE A 38 -1.73 2.45 -15.90
N LYS A 39 -1.16 3.19 -16.86
CA LYS A 39 -1.93 3.98 -17.83
C LYS A 39 -2.55 3.12 -18.93
N ASP A 40 -1.97 1.96 -19.23
CA ASP A 40 -2.50 1.02 -20.23
C ASP A 40 -3.95 0.64 -19.91
N GLU A 41 -4.83 0.61 -20.91
CA GLU A 41 -6.23 0.21 -20.76
C GLU A 41 -6.37 -1.27 -20.34
N ARG A 42 -5.37 -2.09 -20.65
CA ARG A 42 -5.25 -3.49 -20.24
C ARG A 42 -4.54 -3.65 -18.89
N SER A 43 -4.21 -2.56 -18.22
CA SER A 43 -3.57 -2.61 -16.90
C SER A 43 -4.47 -3.29 -15.88
N ASP A 44 -3.90 -4.22 -15.12
CA ASP A 44 -4.61 -4.98 -14.11
C ASP A 44 -4.61 -4.22 -12.76
N SER A 45 -5.30 -3.08 -12.74
CA SER A 45 -5.40 -2.22 -11.55
C SER A 45 -6.66 -2.56 -10.73
N TYR A 46 -6.50 -2.82 -9.43
CA TYR A 46 -7.60 -3.14 -8.53
C TYR A 46 -7.83 -2.04 -7.49
N PHE A 47 -9.07 -1.93 -7.03
CA PHE A 47 -9.46 -1.06 -5.92
C PHE A 47 -10.08 -1.89 -4.81
N ARG A 48 -9.55 -1.79 -3.60
CA ARG A 48 -10.02 -2.52 -2.40
C ARG A 48 -10.43 -1.53 -1.32
N VAL A 49 -11.58 -1.78 -0.69
CA VAL A 49 -12.03 -1.07 0.51
C VAL A 49 -12.08 -2.08 1.64
N ASN A 50 -11.28 -1.87 2.68
CA ASN A 50 -11.25 -2.72 3.86
C ASN A 50 -12.03 -2.08 5.01
N HIS A 51 -12.75 -2.90 5.77
CA HIS A 51 -13.47 -2.48 6.97
C HIS A 51 -13.13 -3.46 8.11
N TYR A 52 -12.47 -2.95 9.15
CA TYR A 52 -12.04 -3.71 10.32
C TYR A 52 -12.87 -3.25 11.53
N PRO A 53 -13.97 -3.95 11.87
CA PRO A 53 -14.81 -3.55 13.00
C PRO A 53 -14.10 -3.82 14.34
N PRO A 54 -14.41 -3.06 15.40
CA PRO A 54 -13.98 -3.40 16.76
C PRO A 54 -14.43 -4.81 17.16
N CYS A 55 -13.59 -5.57 17.87
CA CYS A 55 -13.95 -6.89 18.37
C CYS A 55 -13.57 -7.05 19.86
N PRO A 56 -14.37 -6.47 20.77
CA PRO A 56 -14.02 -6.39 22.20
C PRO A 56 -13.97 -7.75 22.90
N GLU A 57 -14.82 -8.69 22.49
CA GLU A 57 -14.91 -10.04 23.08
C GLU A 57 -13.62 -10.83 22.88
N LEU A 58 -13.06 -10.77 21.66
CA LEU A 58 -11.79 -11.41 21.35
C LEU A 58 -10.63 -10.68 22.01
N GLU A 59 -10.59 -9.33 22.02
CA GLU A 59 -9.52 -8.57 22.71
C GLU A 59 -9.32 -8.98 24.18
N LEU A 60 -10.41 -9.32 24.87
CA LEU A 60 -10.37 -9.79 26.27
C LEU A 60 -9.84 -11.23 26.39
N GLU A 61 -10.14 -12.11 25.43
CA GLU A 61 -9.74 -13.52 25.46
C GLU A 61 -8.26 -13.73 25.11
N ILE A 62 -7.67 -12.92 24.21
CA ILE A 62 -6.29 -13.13 23.72
C ILE A 62 -5.20 -12.49 24.58
N SER A 63 -5.54 -11.93 25.76
CA SER A 63 -4.63 -11.53 26.85
C SER A 63 -3.25 -11.03 26.38
N GLY A 64 -3.23 -9.99 25.54
CA GLY A 64 -2.00 -9.34 25.07
C GLY A 64 -1.48 -9.76 23.69
N ARG A 65 -2.21 -10.57 22.91
CA ARG A 65 -1.97 -10.72 21.46
C ARG A 65 -2.90 -9.78 20.69
N ASN A 66 -2.36 -9.04 19.73
CA ASN A 66 -3.19 -8.19 18.87
C ASN A 66 -3.99 -9.05 17.87
N LEU A 67 -5.22 -8.61 17.60
CA LEU A 67 -6.11 -9.20 16.60
C LEU A 67 -5.65 -8.82 15.19
N VAL A 68 -5.20 -9.81 14.43
CA VAL A 68 -4.80 -9.59 13.03
C VAL A 68 -6.03 -9.32 12.16
N GLY A 69 -6.21 -8.06 11.75
CA GLY A 69 -7.26 -7.65 10.82
C GLY A 69 -6.96 -8.08 9.38
N PHE A 70 -5.68 -8.01 8.98
CA PHE A 70 -5.22 -8.47 7.67
C PHE A 70 -3.81 -9.06 7.80
N GLY A 71 -3.66 -10.32 7.39
CA GLY A 71 -2.43 -11.08 7.57
C GLY A 71 -1.20 -10.43 6.93
N GLU A 72 -0.02 -10.83 7.39
CA GLU A 72 1.24 -10.39 6.79
C GLU A 72 1.32 -10.84 5.32
N HIS A 73 1.74 -9.93 4.44
CA HIS A 73 1.89 -10.19 3.02
C HIS A 73 2.76 -9.10 2.36
N THR A 74 3.22 -9.39 1.15
CA THR A 74 3.66 -8.38 0.20
C THR A 74 2.62 -8.21 -0.90
N ASP A 75 2.62 -7.04 -1.54
CA ASP A 75 1.71 -6.77 -2.64
C ASP A 75 2.31 -7.27 -3.97
N PRO A 76 1.61 -8.10 -4.76
CA PRO A 76 2.18 -8.66 -5.98
C PRO A 76 2.30 -7.64 -7.13
N GLN A 77 1.55 -6.54 -7.09
CA GLN A 77 1.54 -5.49 -8.13
C GLN A 77 2.85 -4.67 -8.14
N ILE A 78 2.90 -3.57 -8.90
CA ILE A 78 4.08 -2.70 -8.93
C ILE A 78 4.13 -1.74 -7.74
N ILE A 79 2.99 -1.14 -7.37
CA ILE A 79 2.81 -0.29 -6.21
C ILE A 79 1.38 -0.42 -5.68
N SER A 80 1.19 -0.13 -4.39
CA SER A 80 -0.12 0.10 -3.78
C SER A 80 -0.17 1.51 -3.18
N VAL A 81 -1.31 2.18 -3.34
CA VAL A 81 -1.57 3.51 -2.78
C VAL A 81 -2.65 3.37 -1.72
N LEU A 82 -2.27 3.43 -0.45
CA LEU A 82 -3.14 3.20 0.70
C LEU A 82 -3.51 4.53 1.37
N ARG A 83 -4.77 4.63 1.79
CA ARG A 83 -5.27 5.68 2.68
C ARG A 83 -6.21 5.04 3.70
N SER A 84 -6.07 5.41 4.96
CA SER A 84 -6.95 4.97 6.04
C SER A 84 -7.65 6.17 6.70
N ASN A 85 -8.52 5.87 7.66
CA ASN A 85 -8.94 6.85 8.66
C ASN A 85 -7.84 6.98 9.75
N ASN A 86 -8.18 7.61 10.88
CA ASN A 86 -7.26 7.78 12.02
C ASN A 86 -7.22 6.59 12.98
N THR A 87 -7.74 5.42 12.58
CA THR A 87 -7.64 4.21 13.39
C THR A 87 -6.27 3.56 13.16
N SER A 88 -5.58 3.19 14.24
CA SER A 88 -4.31 2.48 14.19
C SER A 88 -4.49 1.03 13.70
N GLY A 89 -3.39 0.41 13.28
CA GLY A 89 -3.33 -1.02 12.98
C GLY A 89 -2.32 -1.37 11.90
N LEU A 90 -1.95 -0.41 11.04
CA LEU A 90 -0.95 -0.66 9.99
C LEU A 90 0.42 -0.88 10.63
N GLN A 91 1.02 -2.02 10.33
CA GLN A 91 2.37 -2.36 10.70
C GLN A 91 3.18 -2.75 9.48
N ILE A 92 4.48 -2.49 9.55
CA ILE A 92 5.45 -2.86 8.51
C ILE A 92 6.60 -3.63 9.14
N SER A 93 7.13 -4.62 8.42
CA SER A 93 8.23 -5.47 8.86
C SER A 93 9.57 -4.99 8.32
N LEU A 94 10.43 -4.47 9.18
CA LEU A 94 11.77 -4.01 8.83
C LEU A 94 12.66 -5.17 8.33
N SER A 95 13.82 -4.85 7.76
CA SER A 95 14.75 -5.84 7.20
C SER A 95 15.29 -6.84 8.21
N ASP A 96 15.27 -6.51 9.50
CA ASP A 96 15.62 -7.42 10.60
C ASP A 96 14.44 -8.31 11.06
N GLY A 97 13.29 -8.21 10.39
CA GLY A 97 12.05 -8.93 10.70
C GLY A 97 11.23 -8.33 11.83
N THR A 98 11.63 -7.18 12.38
CA THR A 98 10.88 -6.49 13.43
C THR A 98 9.67 -5.75 12.85
N TRP A 99 8.55 -5.81 13.56
CA TRP A 99 7.32 -5.11 13.16
C TRP A 99 7.22 -3.76 13.85
N VAL A 100 6.98 -2.71 13.07
CA VAL A 100 6.77 -1.35 13.59
C VAL A 100 5.40 -0.81 13.18
N SER A 101 4.73 -0.16 14.12
CA SER A 101 3.44 0.50 13.85
C SER A 101 3.64 1.79 13.09
N VAL A 102 2.85 1.98 12.03
CA VAL A 102 2.80 3.23 11.27
C VAL A 102 1.69 4.10 11.86
N PRO A 103 2.00 5.33 12.32
CA PRO A 103 0.98 6.25 12.82
C PRO A 103 -0.08 6.52 11.72
N PRO A 104 -1.38 6.40 12.04
CA PRO A 104 -2.41 6.64 11.05
C PRO A 104 -2.50 8.13 10.71
N ASP A 105 -2.70 8.45 9.43
CA ASP A 105 -2.92 9.81 8.96
C ASP A 105 -3.94 9.83 7.81
N HIS A 106 -5.17 10.28 8.12
CA HIS A 106 -6.25 10.43 7.15
C HIS A 106 -6.00 11.48 6.04
N ASN A 107 -5.00 12.34 6.20
CA ASN A 107 -4.65 13.38 5.22
C ASN A 107 -3.52 12.95 4.27
N SER A 108 -2.84 11.86 4.56
CA SER A 108 -1.72 11.36 3.79
C SER A 108 -2.04 10.05 3.06
N PHE A 109 -1.19 9.70 2.10
CA PHE A 109 -1.18 8.40 1.43
C PHE A 109 0.09 7.66 1.79
N PHE A 110 -0.03 6.35 1.99
CA PHE A 110 1.08 5.43 2.15
C PHE A 110 1.31 4.70 0.83
N ILE A 111 2.55 4.73 0.34
CA ILE A 111 2.93 4.06 -0.90
C ILE A 111 3.72 2.81 -0.54
N ASN A 112 3.24 1.67 -1.01
CA ASN A 112 3.97 0.41 -0.91
C ASN A 112 4.56 0.07 -2.27
N VAL A 113 5.82 -0.35 -2.31
CA VAL A 113 6.40 -0.97 -3.49
C VAL A 113 5.97 -2.44 -3.47
N GLY A 114 5.58 -2.98 -4.62
CA GLY A 114 5.18 -4.39 -4.73
C GLY A 114 6.23 -5.25 -5.43
N ASP A 115 6.04 -6.57 -5.35
CA ASP A 115 6.99 -7.59 -5.81
C ASP A 115 7.40 -7.42 -7.28
N SER A 116 6.45 -7.01 -8.13
CA SER A 116 6.70 -6.87 -9.57
C SER A 116 7.72 -5.76 -9.85
N LEU A 117 7.59 -4.62 -9.18
CA LEU A 117 8.52 -3.52 -9.32
C LEU A 117 9.86 -3.83 -8.65
N GLN A 118 9.81 -4.53 -7.51
CA GLN A 118 11.01 -5.02 -6.81
C GLN A 118 11.89 -5.87 -7.73
N ARG A 119 11.31 -6.88 -8.40
CA ARG A 119 12.06 -7.76 -9.29
C ARG A 119 12.69 -7.00 -10.45
N GLN A 120 11.97 -6.00 -10.99
CA GLN A 120 12.44 -5.19 -12.09
C GLN A 120 13.63 -4.29 -11.68
N LEU A 121 13.62 -3.79 -10.44
CA LEU A 121 14.64 -2.89 -9.90
C LEU A 121 15.75 -3.59 -9.11
N LYS A 122 15.57 -4.87 -8.78
CA LYS A 122 16.45 -5.68 -7.90
C LYS A 122 16.62 -5.06 -6.51
N TRP A 123 15.53 -4.57 -5.93
CA TRP A 123 15.51 -3.99 -4.57
C TRP A 123 15.06 -5.00 -3.52
N GLU A 124 15.17 -4.66 -2.24
CA GLU A 124 14.56 -5.41 -1.12
C GLU A 124 13.35 -4.64 -0.57
N ILE A 125 12.28 -5.35 -0.19
CA ILE A 125 11.04 -4.77 0.34
C ILE A 125 10.70 -5.38 1.71
N VAL A 126 9.97 -4.57 2.46
CA VAL A 126 9.43 -4.76 3.81
C VAL A 126 8.00 -5.33 3.71
N SER A 127 7.71 -6.41 4.45
CA SER A 127 6.36 -7.01 4.52
C SER A 127 5.36 -6.09 5.23
N LEU A 128 4.08 -6.18 4.89
CA LEU A 128 3.01 -5.35 5.43
C LEU A 128 1.95 -6.20 6.11
N GLY A 129 1.36 -5.67 7.18
CA GLY A 129 0.32 -6.36 7.92
C GLY A 129 -0.54 -5.38 8.71
N LEU A 130 -1.78 -5.77 8.96
CA LEU A 130 -2.64 -5.08 9.92
C LEU A 130 -2.80 -6.00 11.12
N ARG A 131 -2.01 -5.73 12.15
CA ARG A 131 -1.96 -6.53 13.37
C ARG A 131 -2.51 -5.74 14.54
#